data_AF-A0A2A5E072-F1
#
_entry.id   AF-A0A2A5E072-F1
#
_cell.length_a   1.000
_cell.length_b   1.000
_cell.length_c   1.000
_cell.angle_alpha   90.00
_cell.angle_beta   90.00
_cell.angle_gamma   90.00
#
_symmetry.space_group_name_H-M   'P 1'
#
loop_
_entity.id
_entity.type
_entity.pdbx_description
1 polymer ?
#
loop_
_entity_poly.entity_id
_entity_poly.type
_entity_poly.pdbx_seq_one_letter_code
_entity_poly.pdbx_strand_id
1 'polypeptide(L)'
;MKTKLVSAIFISVLIFNSHLFGGTVSEKAKPILAKINIALGLSKLKKVTSIKLTFTIDMPTQNLKGNGKTVITKNKVLAAIALGPMKMVSAYNGKSAWAKDMMMGIRDLKGQEALDIKIQSIDALMNPEKYFDSIDVGEGKTIGKIKCIKLIYKKEGTYDKVYFIDEATNLPIVLETKSKSPAGDIPSISYFKEYKTSKNGYKYASKVIVDAKVVKMEMNVTNIEFDQKVDDTIFEKPKE
;
A
#
# COMPACT_ATOMS: atom_id res chain seq x y z
N MET A 1 15.97 23.20 -0.22
CA MET A 1 16.27 21.77 0.02
C MET A 1 15.10 20.97 0.61
N LYS A 2 14.21 21.56 1.44
CA LYS A 2 13.07 20.86 2.09
C LYS A 2 11.94 20.40 1.14
N THR A 3 11.83 20.94 -0.07
CA THR A 3 10.66 20.76 -0.96
C THR A 3 10.72 19.56 -1.92
N LYS A 4 11.88 18.94 -2.14
CA LYS A 4 12.01 17.78 -3.07
C LYS A 4 11.67 16.42 -2.45
N LEU A 5 11.35 16.40 -1.14
CA LEU A 5 11.28 15.17 -0.35
C LEU A 5 9.88 14.53 -0.32
N VAL A 6 8.83 15.29 -0.66
CA VAL A 6 7.43 14.89 -0.42
C VAL A 6 6.88 13.98 -1.52
N SER A 7 7.49 13.97 -2.72
CA SER A 7 7.00 13.25 -3.90
C SER A 7 7.14 11.70 -3.86
N ALA A 8 7.72 11.12 -2.80
CA ALA A 8 8.03 9.69 -2.73
C ALA A 8 7.16 8.88 -1.72
N ILE A 9 5.99 9.38 -1.36
CA ILE A 9 5.12 8.74 -0.37
C ILE A 9 4.05 7.93 -1.09
N PHE A 10 4.33 6.65 -1.32
CA PHE A 10 3.35 5.66 -1.79
C PHE A 10 2.76 4.89 -0.61
N ILE A 11 1.44 4.89 -0.50
CA ILE A 11 0.70 4.30 0.63
C ILE A 11 0.17 2.95 0.21
N SER A 12 0.74 1.87 0.74
CA SER A 12 0.25 0.50 0.49
C SER A 12 -0.84 0.15 1.50
N VAL A 13 -2.10 -0.03 1.07
CA VAL A 13 -3.18 -0.62 1.89
C VAL A 13 -3.33 -2.10 1.51
N LEU A 14 -3.22 -3.00 2.49
CA LEU A 14 -3.05 -4.45 2.30
C LEU A 14 -4.35 -5.26 2.32
N ILE A 15 -4.42 -6.24 1.42
CA ILE A 15 -5.36 -7.35 1.27
C ILE A 15 -4.49 -8.45 0.57
N PHE A 16 -4.60 -9.70 0.98
CA PHE A 16 -4.01 -10.96 0.51
C PHE A 16 -5.08 -11.99 0.04
N ASN A 17 -4.88 -12.73 -1.05
CA ASN A 17 -5.45 -14.08 -1.22
C ASN A 17 -4.47 -14.94 -2.02
N SER A 18 -4.48 -16.27 -1.86
CA SER A 18 -3.46 -17.15 -2.42
C SER A 18 -4.10 -18.25 -3.25
N HIS A 19 -4.28 -18.05 -4.56
CA HIS A 19 -4.71 -19.09 -5.51
C HIS A 19 -4.02 -18.90 -6.88
N LEU A 20 -2.90 -19.63 -7.06
CA LEU A 20 -2.26 -20.10 -8.30
C LEU A 20 -2.35 -19.23 -9.58
N PHE A 21 -1.32 -18.43 -9.84
CA PHE A 21 -0.31 -18.56 -10.91
C PHE A 21 0.39 -17.21 -11.18
N GLY A 22 1.70 -17.27 -11.42
CA GLY A 22 2.65 -16.15 -11.41
C GLY A 22 3.29 -16.06 -10.02
N GLY A 23 4.62 -16.03 -9.90
CA GLY A 23 5.36 -15.99 -8.62
C GLY A 23 5.45 -17.32 -7.85
N THR A 24 6.60 -17.60 -7.23
CA THR A 24 6.78 -18.76 -6.34
C THR A 24 6.43 -18.41 -4.90
N VAL A 25 5.30 -18.91 -4.42
CA VAL A 25 4.96 -18.85 -2.99
C VAL A 25 5.52 -20.10 -2.32
N SER A 26 6.46 -19.93 -1.39
CA SER A 26 7.04 -21.06 -0.66
C SER A 26 5.96 -21.86 0.08
N GLU A 27 6.13 -23.18 0.20
CA GLU A 27 5.16 -24.05 0.93
C GLU A 27 4.92 -23.58 2.37
N LYS A 28 5.95 -22.99 3.01
CA LYS A 28 5.83 -22.41 4.34
C LYS A 28 4.99 -21.13 4.36
N ALA A 29 5.04 -20.31 3.31
CA ALA A 29 4.30 -19.05 3.23
C ALA A 29 2.80 -19.27 2.99
N LYS A 30 2.41 -20.29 2.20
CA LYS A 30 1.01 -20.59 1.87
C LYS A 30 0.05 -20.62 3.07
N PRO A 31 0.30 -21.40 4.14
CA PRO A 31 -0.60 -21.43 5.29
C PRO A 31 -0.66 -20.10 6.06
N ILE A 32 0.44 -19.33 6.07
CA ILE A 32 0.48 -18.01 6.72
C ILE A 32 -0.39 -17.03 5.92
N LEU A 33 -0.23 -16.99 4.60
CA LEU A 33 -1.08 -16.17 3.72
C LEU A 33 -2.54 -16.53 3.89
N ALA A 34 -2.90 -17.82 3.91
CA ALA A 34 -4.28 -18.26 4.14
C ALA A 34 -4.85 -17.72 5.46
N LYS A 35 -4.08 -17.74 6.56
CA LYS A 35 -4.51 -17.18 7.85
C LYS A 35 -4.68 -15.66 7.78
N ILE A 36 -3.78 -14.94 7.10
CA ILE A 36 -3.91 -13.50 6.88
C ILE A 36 -5.19 -13.20 6.10
N ASN A 37 -5.50 -13.99 5.06
CA ASN A 37 -6.69 -13.82 4.24
C ASN A 37 -7.98 -13.93 5.05
N ILE A 38 -8.02 -14.90 5.96
CA ILE A 38 -9.13 -15.10 6.89
C ILE A 38 -9.20 -13.95 7.88
N ALA A 39 -8.08 -13.57 8.50
CA ALA A 39 -8.01 -12.54 9.53
C ALA A 39 -8.41 -11.14 9.02
N LEU A 40 -8.09 -10.84 7.76
CA LEU A 40 -8.47 -9.60 7.09
C LEU A 40 -9.86 -9.67 6.43
N GLY A 41 -10.47 -10.86 6.27
CA GLY A 41 -11.80 -11.00 5.67
C GLY A 41 -11.80 -10.79 4.15
N LEU A 42 -10.81 -11.32 3.43
CA LEU A 42 -10.51 -10.89 2.06
C LEU A 42 -11.40 -11.52 0.99
N SER A 43 -12.01 -12.65 1.33
CA SER A 43 -13.11 -13.19 0.55
C SER A 43 -14.25 -12.20 0.32
N LYS A 44 -14.42 -11.21 1.22
CA LYS A 44 -15.43 -10.15 1.10
C LYS A 44 -15.19 -9.20 -0.07
N LEU A 45 -13.95 -9.13 -0.56
CA LEU A 45 -13.58 -8.26 -1.68
C LEU A 45 -13.69 -8.92 -3.06
N LYS A 46 -13.94 -10.24 -3.13
CA LYS A 46 -14.05 -10.96 -4.41
C LYS A 46 -15.12 -10.39 -5.34
N LYS A 47 -16.21 -9.85 -4.78
CA LYS A 47 -17.33 -9.26 -5.51
C LYS A 47 -17.30 -7.73 -5.54
N VAL A 48 -16.36 -7.12 -4.81
CA VAL A 48 -16.25 -5.67 -4.75
C VAL A 48 -15.69 -5.15 -6.06
N THR A 49 -16.37 -4.19 -6.68
CA THR A 49 -15.95 -3.59 -7.95
C THR A 49 -15.02 -2.40 -7.72
N SER A 50 -15.23 -1.67 -6.62
CA SER A 50 -14.44 -0.51 -6.26
C SER A 50 -14.37 -0.30 -4.74
N ILE A 51 -13.28 0.31 -4.29
CA ILE A 51 -13.09 0.79 -2.93
C ILE A 51 -12.70 2.26 -3.02
N LYS A 52 -13.41 3.11 -2.29
CA LYS A 52 -13.01 4.51 -2.08
C LYS A 52 -12.68 4.69 -0.61
N LEU A 53 -11.43 5.05 -0.34
CA LEU A 53 -10.91 5.25 0.99
C LEU A 53 -10.54 6.73 1.14
N THR A 54 -11.01 7.38 2.20
CA THR A 54 -10.61 8.75 2.56
C THR A 54 -9.85 8.75 3.87
N PHE A 55 -8.89 9.66 4.01
CA PHE A 55 -8.00 9.70 5.15
C PHE A 55 -7.46 11.09 5.40
N THR A 56 -7.04 11.34 6.63
CA THR A 56 -6.21 12.49 7.00
C THR A 56 -4.76 12.10 7.06
N ILE A 57 -3.88 13.06 6.81
CA ILE A 57 -2.43 12.90 6.91
C ILE A 57 -1.88 13.99 7.84
N ASP A 58 -0.97 13.61 8.72
CA ASP A 58 -0.19 14.51 9.57
C ASP A 58 1.30 14.21 9.42
N MET A 59 2.08 15.24 9.10
CA MET A 59 3.55 15.21 9.03
C MET A 59 4.10 16.19 10.07
N PRO A 60 4.21 15.75 11.34
CA PRO A 60 4.52 16.65 12.45
C PRO A 60 5.90 17.30 12.30
N THR A 61 6.89 16.58 11.77
CA THR A 61 8.25 17.11 11.59
C THR A 61 8.34 18.25 10.56
N GLN A 62 7.34 18.38 9.69
CA GLN A 62 7.25 19.43 8.68
C GLN A 62 6.13 20.44 8.98
N ASN A 63 5.39 20.25 10.08
CA ASN A 63 4.19 21.01 10.42
C ASN A 63 3.17 21.06 9.26
N LEU A 64 2.98 19.93 8.57
CA LEU A 64 2.05 19.80 7.46
C LEU A 64 0.92 18.86 7.83
N LYS A 65 -0.31 19.25 7.50
CA LYS A 65 -1.49 18.40 7.63
C LYS A 65 -2.30 18.45 6.34
N GLY A 66 -3.11 17.42 6.15
CA GLY A 66 -3.83 17.27 4.91
C GLY A 66 -4.85 16.16 4.92
N ASN A 67 -5.41 15.94 3.74
CA ASN A 67 -6.32 14.85 3.48
C ASN A 67 -5.92 14.15 2.18
N GLY A 68 -6.42 12.94 2.03
CA GLY A 68 -6.25 12.17 0.83
C GLY A 68 -7.43 11.27 0.56
N LYS A 69 -7.47 10.78 -0.67
CA LYS A 69 -8.37 9.73 -1.09
C LYS A 69 -7.62 8.72 -1.94
N THR A 70 -8.04 7.48 -1.84
CA THR A 70 -7.66 6.41 -2.77
C THR A 70 -8.91 5.84 -3.40
N VAL A 71 -8.89 5.67 -4.72
CA VAL A 71 -9.90 4.92 -5.47
C VAL A 71 -9.22 3.69 -6.03
N ILE A 72 -9.76 2.52 -5.72
CA ILE A 72 -9.19 1.23 -6.05
C ILE A 72 -10.26 0.44 -6.82
N THR A 73 -9.90 -0.19 -7.92
CA THR A 73 -10.74 -1.17 -8.61
C THR A 73 -10.00 -2.50 -8.70
N LYS A 74 -10.54 -3.46 -9.46
CA LYS A 74 -9.87 -4.75 -9.70
C LYS A 74 -8.42 -4.58 -10.15
N ASN A 75 -8.14 -3.67 -11.08
CA ASN A 75 -6.82 -3.51 -11.68
C ASN A 75 -6.38 -2.06 -11.85
N LYS A 76 -7.10 -1.08 -11.28
CA LYS A 76 -6.74 0.34 -11.34
C LYS A 76 -6.66 0.93 -9.94
N VAL A 77 -5.81 1.93 -9.78
CA VAL A 77 -5.58 2.62 -8.51
C VAL A 77 -5.40 4.10 -8.80
N LEU A 78 -5.98 4.96 -7.99
CA LEU A 78 -5.65 6.37 -7.92
C LEU A 78 -5.47 6.75 -6.46
N ALA A 79 -4.38 7.42 -6.13
CA ALA A 79 -4.14 8.06 -4.86
C ALA A 79 -4.01 9.56 -5.09
N ALA A 80 -4.79 10.37 -4.37
CA ALA A 80 -4.72 11.82 -4.40
C ALA A 80 -4.55 12.35 -2.98
N ILE A 81 -3.56 13.21 -2.80
CA ILE A 81 -3.16 13.77 -1.51
C ILE A 81 -3.06 15.28 -1.64
N ALA A 82 -3.59 15.98 -0.64
CA ALA A 82 -3.43 17.42 -0.47
C ALA A 82 -2.83 17.70 0.91
N LEU A 83 -1.62 18.26 0.95
CA LEU A 83 -0.86 18.63 2.15
C LEU A 83 -0.57 20.13 2.12
N GLY A 84 -1.39 20.92 2.82
CA GLY A 84 -1.37 22.38 2.69
C GLY A 84 -1.51 22.81 1.22
N PRO A 85 -0.56 23.59 0.65
CA PRO A 85 -0.61 23.99 -0.76
C PRO A 85 -0.21 22.87 -1.72
N MET A 86 0.44 21.80 -1.25
CA MET A 86 0.96 20.74 -2.12
C MET A 86 -0.16 19.75 -2.49
N LYS A 87 -0.31 19.51 -3.79
CA LYS A 87 -1.20 18.48 -4.33
C LYS A 87 -0.38 17.44 -5.09
N MET A 88 -0.65 16.18 -4.82
CA MET A 88 -0.01 15.05 -5.47
C MET A 88 -1.09 14.07 -5.90
N VAL A 89 -0.99 13.57 -7.12
CA VAL A 89 -1.83 12.50 -7.63
C VAL A 89 -0.93 11.45 -8.22
N SER A 90 -1.18 10.19 -7.94
CA SER A 90 -0.59 9.07 -8.64
C SER A 90 -1.68 8.08 -9.02
N ALA A 91 -1.55 7.44 -10.18
CA ALA A 91 -2.49 6.43 -10.61
C ALA A 91 -1.82 5.30 -11.40
N TYR A 92 -2.49 4.15 -11.41
CA TYR A 92 -2.24 3.01 -12.28
C TYR A 92 -3.53 2.72 -13.03
N ASN A 93 -3.50 2.75 -14.36
CA ASN A 93 -4.68 2.56 -15.20
C ASN A 93 -4.91 1.11 -15.63
N GLY A 94 -4.16 0.15 -15.07
CA GLY A 94 -4.20 -1.25 -15.48
C GLY A 94 -3.10 -1.63 -16.49
N LYS A 95 -2.40 -0.64 -17.07
CA LYS A 95 -1.28 -0.86 -18.00
C LYS A 95 -0.01 -0.11 -17.57
N SER A 96 -0.13 1.18 -17.31
CA SER A 96 0.96 2.06 -16.91
C SER A 96 0.60 2.85 -15.66
N ALA A 97 1.63 3.34 -14.98
CA ALA A 97 1.48 4.16 -13.80
C ALA A 97 2.03 5.56 -14.08
N TRP A 98 1.41 6.58 -13.48
CA TRP A 98 1.81 7.98 -13.62
C TRP A 98 1.64 8.72 -12.31
N ALA A 99 2.33 9.86 -12.19
CA ALA A 99 2.14 10.81 -11.11
C ALA A 99 2.11 12.24 -11.63
N LYS A 100 1.42 13.11 -10.90
CA LYS A 100 1.37 14.55 -11.09
C LYS A 100 1.62 15.22 -9.74
N ASP A 101 2.65 16.05 -9.67
CA ASP A 101 2.86 16.94 -8.53
C ASP A 101 3.33 18.33 -9.00
N MET A 102 3.29 19.31 -8.10
CA MET A 102 3.63 20.69 -8.42
C MET A 102 5.13 20.90 -8.74
N MET A 103 5.98 19.99 -8.31
CA MET A 103 7.44 20.11 -8.42
C MET A 103 7.98 19.51 -9.72
N MET A 104 7.41 18.38 -10.16
CA MET A 104 7.88 17.59 -11.30
C MET A 104 6.86 17.56 -12.45
N GLY A 105 5.66 18.13 -12.28
CA GLY A 105 4.61 18.03 -13.27
C GLY A 105 4.12 16.59 -13.44
N ILE A 106 3.61 16.26 -14.62
CA ILE A 106 3.12 14.93 -14.96
C ILE A 106 4.29 14.07 -15.44
N ARG A 107 4.45 12.86 -14.88
CA ARG A 107 5.47 11.90 -15.29
C ARG A 107 4.99 10.46 -15.21
N ASP A 108 5.61 9.58 -15.98
CA ASP A 108 5.39 8.14 -15.85
C ASP A 108 6.18 7.58 -14.67
N LEU A 109 5.57 6.61 -13.97
CA LEU A 109 6.21 5.85 -12.91
C LEU A 109 6.80 4.57 -13.50
N LYS A 110 7.98 4.17 -13.02
CA LYS A 110 8.69 2.96 -13.48
C LYS A 110 9.30 2.21 -12.29
N GLY A 111 9.64 0.93 -12.49
CA GLY A 111 10.30 0.09 -11.48
C GLY A 111 9.53 0.07 -10.16
N GLN A 112 10.21 0.36 -9.05
CA GLN A 112 9.63 0.39 -7.71
C GLN A 112 8.36 1.26 -7.61
N GLU A 113 8.39 2.48 -8.14
CA GLU A 113 7.26 3.42 -8.00
C GLU A 113 6.01 2.90 -8.72
N ALA A 114 6.20 2.27 -9.89
CA ALA A 114 5.11 1.63 -10.62
C ALA A 114 4.56 0.40 -9.87
N LEU A 115 5.45 -0.40 -9.27
CA LEU A 115 5.04 -1.55 -8.46
C LEU A 115 4.23 -1.10 -7.24
N ASP A 116 4.73 -0.10 -6.50
CA ASP A 116 4.11 0.39 -5.26
C ASP A 116 2.67 0.87 -5.42
N ILE A 117 2.33 1.47 -6.56
CA ILE A 117 0.94 1.82 -6.86
C ILE A 117 0.14 0.65 -7.40
N LYS A 118 0.73 -0.17 -8.27
CA LYS A 118 0.05 -1.31 -8.90
C LYS A 118 -0.42 -2.34 -7.86
N ILE A 119 0.38 -2.59 -6.82
CA ILE A 119 0.06 -3.59 -5.79
C ILE A 119 -1.06 -3.17 -4.83
N GLN A 120 -1.61 -1.97 -4.97
CA GLN A 120 -2.77 -1.51 -4.19
C GLN A 120 -4.10 -1.89 -4.85
N SER A 121 -4.09 -2.45 -6.07
CA SER A 121 -5.30 -2.89 -6.77
C SER A 121 -5.92 -4.12 -6.10
N ILE A 122 -7.25 -4.29 -6.18
CA ILE A 122 -7.92 -5.47 -5.58
C ILE A 122 -7.32 -6.79 -6.10
N ASP A 123 -6.95 -6.88 -7.39
CA ASP A 123 -6.35 -8.11 -7.95
C ASP A 123 -4.96 -8.38 -7.38
N ALA A 124 -4.11 -7.37 -7.21
CA ALA A 124 -2.79 -7.54 -6.59
C ALA A 124 -2.87 -7.94 -5.14
N LEU A 125 -3.87 -7.39 -4.48
CA LEU A 125 -4.16 -7.75 -3.14
C LEU A 125 -4.66 -9.20 -3.04
N MET A 126 -5.61 -9.59 -3.90
CA MET A 126 -6.17 -10.94 -3.88
C MET A 126 -5.26 -12.00 -4.50
N ASN A 127 -4.19 -11.62 -5.20
CA ASN A 127 -3.31 -12.55 -5.90
C ASN A 127 -1.88 -11.96 -5.95
N PRO A 128 -1.22 -11.73 -4.81
CA PRO A 128 0.09 -11.09 -4.75
C PRO A 128 1.16 -11.84 -5.56
N GLU A 129 1.02 -13.16 -5.71
CA GLU A 129 1.91 -13.98 -6.51
C GLU A 129 1.99 -13.50 -7.98
N LYS A 130 0.92 -12.94 -8.54
CA LYS A 130 0.96 -12.36 -9.91
C LYS A 130 1.87 -11.13 -10.03
N TYR A 131 2.24 -10.51 -8.91
CA TYR A 131 2.93 -9.23 -8.85
C TYR A 131 4.34 -9.34 -8.25
N PHE A 132 4.61 -10.41 -7.51
CA PHE A 132 5.90 -10.72 -6.91
C PHE A 132 6.45 -12.02 -7.46
N ASP A 133 7.76 -12.07 -7.68
CA ASP A 133 8.43 -13.27 -8.18
C ASP A 133 8.56 -14.34 -7.10
N SER A 134 8.68 -13.94 -5.83
CA SER A 134 8.62 -14.88 -4.72
C SER A 134 7.98 -14.30 -3.46
N ILE A 135 7.40 -15.19 -2.64
CA ILE A 135 6.93 -14.90 -1.29
C ILE A 135 7.45 -15.98 -0.34
N ASP A 136 8.40 -15.58 0.51
CA ASP A 136 9.16 -16.47 1.38
C ASP A 136 8.93 -16.17 2.86
N VAL A 137 9.12 -17.19 3.70
CA VAL A 137 9.12 -17.03 5.16
C VAL A 137 10.55 -16.81 5.62
N GLY A 138 10.80 -15.67 6.26
CA GLY A 138 12.08 -15.37 6.91
C GLY A 138 12.07 -15.74 8.39
N GLU A 139 13.19 -15.49 9.06
CA GLU A 139 13.25 -15.59 10.52
C GLU A 139 12.31 -14.55 11.16
N GLY A 140 11.41 -15.04 12.01
CA GLY A 140 10.50 -14.20 12.79
C GLY A 140 11.26 -13.33 13.79
N LYS A 141 10.59 -12.33 14.36
CA LYS A 141 11.16 -11.51 15.44
C LYS A 141 10.09 -11.06 16.41
N THR A 142 10.50 -10.66 17.61
CA THR A 142 9.61 -9.99 18.56
C THR A 142 9.71 -8.49 18.35
N ILE A 143 8.57 -7.83 18.12
CA ILE A 143 8.48 -6.37 18.00
C ILE A 143 7.75 -5.86 19.25
N GLY A 144 8.49 -5.22 20.15
CA GLY A 144 7.97 -4.87 21.47
C GLY A 144 7.61 -6.13 22.26
N LYS A 145 6.32 -6.39 22.45
CA LYS A 145 5.79 -7.59 23.12
C LYS A 145 5.12 -8.58 22.15
N ILE A 146 5.13 -8.30 20.85
CA ILE A 146 4.40 -9.09 19.84
C ILE A 146 5.37 -10.00 19.12
N LYS A 147 5.13 -11.31 19.17
CA LYS A 147 5.87 -12.29 18.38
C LYS A 147 5.37 -12.28 16.94
N CYS A 148 6.29 -12.15 15.99
CA CYS A 148 5.94 -11.94 14.59
C CYS A 148 6.55 -12.98 13.66
N ILE A 149 5.75 -13.41 12.68
CA ILE A 149 6.20 -14.14 11.50
C ILE A 149 6.67 -13.12 10.46
N LYS A 150 7.81 -13.39 9.83
CA LYS A 150 8.37 -12.55 8.75
C LYS A 150 8.01 -13.13 7.39
N LEU A 151 7.35 -12.34 6.55
CA LEU A 151 7.13 -12.64 5.14
C LEU A 151 7.95 -11.68 4.26
N ILE A 152 8.62 -12.21 3.25
CA ILE A 152 9.48 -11.45 2.33
C ILE A 152 8.92 -11.59 0.92
N TYR A 153 8.50 -10.48 0.33
CA TYR A 153 7.96 -10.41 -1.01
C TYR A 153 9.02 -9.81 -1.92
N LYS A 154 9.40 -10.54 -2.97
CA LYS A 154 10.47 -10.15 -3.88
C LYS A 154 9.94 -9.94 -5.28
N LYS A 155 10.47 -8.92 -5.96
CA LYS A 155 10.22 -8.68 -7.37
C LYS A 155 11.51 -8.13 -7.99
N GLU A 156 12.00 -8.79 -9.03
CA GLU A 156 13.23 -8.43 -9.72
C GLU A 156 13.22 -6.96 -10.13
N GLY A 157 14.35 -6.27 -9.92
CA GLY A 157 14.49 -4.84 -10.20
C GLY A 157 13.78 -3.91 -9.22
N THR A 158 13.26 -4.45 -8.10
CA THR A 158 12.58 -3.69 -7.04
C THR A 158 13.11 -4.08 -5.66
N TYR A 159 12.80 -3.30 -4.63
CA TYR A 159 13.12 -3.60 -3.24
C TYR A 159 12.14 -4.61 -2.66
N ASP A 160 12.68 -5.49 -1.83
CA ASP A 160 11.88 -6.40 -1.04
C ASP A 160 10.87 -5.64 -0.17
N LYS A 161 9.67 -6.23 -0.04
CA LYS A 161 8.68 -5.82 0.95
C LYS A 161 8.65 -6.87 2.04
N VAL A 162 9.05 -6.47 3.25
CA VAL A 162 9.16 -7.35 4.40
C VAL A 162 8.03 -7.06 5.37
N TYR A 163 7.07 -7.98 5.46
CA TYR A 163 5.96 -7.87 6.38
C TYR A 163 6.22 -8.64 7.66
N PHE A 164 5.90 -8.03 8.79
CA PHE A 164 5.83 -8.71 10.08
C PHE A 164 4.37 -8.88 10.47
N ILE A 165 4.00 -10.14 10.66
CA ILE A 165 2.63 -10.60 10.94
C ILE A 165 2.58 -11.02 12.39
N ASP A 166 1.66 -10.46 13.16
CA ASP A 166 1.41 -10.89 14.53
C ASP A 166 0.92 -12.35 14.55
N GLU A 167 1.64 -13.22 15.26
CA GLU A 167 1.30 -14.65 15.37
C GLU A 167 -0.08 -14.91 15.99
N ALA A 168 -0.51 -14.05 16.91
CA ALA A 168 -1.77 -14.24 17.63
C ALA A 168 -2.98 -13.86 16.76
N THR A 169 -2.88 -12.75 16.03
CA THR A 169 -4.01 -12.21 15.26
C THR A 169 -3.96 -12.52 13.77
N ASN A 170 -2.80 -12.94 13.26
CA ASN A 170 -2.49 -13.09 11.83
C ASN A 170 -2.66 -11.80 11.03
N LEU A 171 -2.54 -10.63 11.68
CA LEU A 171 -2.61 -9.33 11.02
C LEU A 171 -1.20 -8.77 10.78
N PRO A 172 -0.95 -8.12 9.63
CA PRO A 172 0.31 -7.41 9.42
C PRO A 172 0.38 -6.21 10.38
N ILE A 173 1.49 -6.07 11.09
CA ILE A 173 1.69 -4.94 12.02
C ILE A 173 2.83 -4.02 11.61
N VAL A 174 3.77 -4.54 10.81
CA VAL A 174 4.88 -3.76 10.26
C VAL A 174 5.13 -4.15 8.81
N LEU A 175 5.45 -3.16 7.98
CA LEU A 175 6.08 -3.33 6.68
C LEU A 175 7.40 -2.57 6.66
N GLU A 176 8.49 -3.27 6.40
CA GLU A 176 9.80 -2.68 6.11
C GLU A 176 10.06 -2.75 4.60
N THR A 177 10.45 -1.64 4.00
CA THR A 177 10.85 -1.57 2.59
C THR A 177 11.75 -0.36 2.35
N LYS A 178 12.09 -0.10 1.08
CA LYS A 178 12.76 1.13 0.67
C LYS A 178 11.90 1.83 -0.38
N SER A 179 11.90 3.16 -0.33
CA SER A 179 11.28 3.99 -1.34
C SER A 179 12.37 4.66 -2.16
N LYS A 180 12.19 4.67 -3.48
CA LYS A 180 13.09 5.40 -4.38
C LYS A 180 12.74 6.88 -4.34
N SER A 181 13.72 7.73 -4.12
CA SER A 181 13.54 9.19 -4.14
C SER A 181 14.61 9.85 -5.00
N PRO A 182 14.41 11.12 -5.42
CA PRO A 182 15.47 11.89 -6.09
C PRO A 182 16.76 12.05 -5.26
N ALA A 183 16.68 11.90 -3.93
CA ALA A 183 17.83 11.99 -3.01
C ALA A 183 18.51 10.63 -2.75
N GLY A 184 18.06 9.56 -3.43
CA GLY A 184 18.51 8.19 -3.20
C GLY A 184 17.48 7.34 -2.46
N ASP A 185 17.91 6.15 -2.06
CA ASP A 185 17.05 5.14 -1.44
C ASP A 185 16.77 5.48 0.02
N ILE A 186 15.49 5.56 0.37
CA ILE A 186 15.06 5.90 1.73
C ILE A 186 14.43 4.65 2.35
N PRO A 187 15.03 4.07 3.41
CA PRO A 187 14.36 3.04 4.20
C PRO A 187 13.08 3.60 4.81
N SER A 188 12.02 2.81 4.73
CA SER A 188 10.70 3.16 5.24
C SER A 188 10.15 1.99 6.06
N ILE A 189 9.62 2.31 7.23
CA ILE A 189 8.92 1.39 8.11
C ILE A 189 7.49 1.90 8.26
N SER A 190 6.52 1.09 7.86
CA SER A 190 5.10 1.37 8.08
C SER A 190 4.59 0.53 9.24
N TYR A 191 3.93 1.15 10.21
CA TYR A 191 3.27 0.50 11.33
C TYR A 191 1.76 0.53 11.10
N PHE A 192 1.15 -0.65 11.01
CA PHE A 192 -0.29 -0.81 10.88
C PHE A 192 -0.92 -0.93 12.26
N LYS A 193 -1.84 -0.02 12.57
CA LYS A 193 -2.45 0.11 13.90
C LYS A 193 -3.96 0.22 13.80
N GLU A 194 -4.61 -0.04 14.94
CA GLU A 194 -6.04 0.21 15.15
C GLU A 194 -6.90 -0.42 14.05
N TYR A 195 -6.81 -1.74 13.90
CA TYR A 195 -7.59 -2.46 12.91
C TYR A 195 -9.09 -2.33 13.19
N LYS A 196 -9.86 -1.98 12.15
CA LYS A 196 -11.32 -1.87 12.18
C LYS A 196 -11.94 -2.82 11.16
N THR A 197 -13.14 -3.29 11.44
CA THR A 197 -13.95 -4.07 10.51
C THR A 197 -14.93 -3.14 9.79
N SER A 198 -14.90 -3.15 8.47
CA SER A 198 -15.83 -2.39 7.63
C SER A 198 -17.20 -3.09 7.51
N LYS A 199 -18.19 -2.40 6.93
CA LYS A 199 -19.57 -2.90 6.83
C LYS A 199 -19.71 -4.23 6.08
N ASN A 200 -18.83 -4.54 5.13
CA ASN A 200 -18.85 -5.81 4.40
C ASN A 200 -18.05 -6.94 5.09
N GLY A 201 -17.44 -6.66 6.25
CA GLY A 201 -16.62 -7.60 7.01
C GLY A 201 -15.12 -7.59 6.66
N TYR A 202 -14.67 -6.75 5.73
CA TYR A 202 -13.24 -6.54 5.47
C TYR A 202 -12.60 -5.76 6.62
N LYS A 203 -11.46 -6.25 7.13
CA LYS A 203 -10.70 -5.62 8.21
C LYS A 203 -9.51 -4.84 7.64
N TYR A 204 -9.36 -3.60 8.07
CA TYR A 204 -8.31 -2.68 7.61
C TYR A 204 -7.65 -1.95 8.78
N ALA A 205 -6.38 -1.59 8.64
CA ALA A 205 -5.70 -0.72 9.60
C ALA A 205 -6.27 0.69 9.48
N SER A 206 -6.96 1.18 10.51
CA SER A 206 -7.51 2.55 10.46
C SER A 206 -6.48 3.62 10.76
N LYS A 207 -5.29 3.22 11.25
CA LYS A 207 -4.15 4.09 11.46
C LYS A 207 -2.89 3.47 10.86
N VAL A 208 -2.13 4.25 10.11
CA VAL A 208 -0.82 3.86 9.57
C VAL A 208 0.20 4.93 9.93
N ILE A 209 1.30 4.54 10.56
CA ILE A 209 2.43 5.44 10.82
C ILE A 209 3.55 5.03 9.89
N VAL A 210 3.98 5.92 9.02
CA VAL A 210 5.15 5.74 8.18
C VAL A 210 6.32 6.49 8.81
N ASP A 211 7.38 5.75 9.12
CA ASP A 211 8.64 6.26 9.61
C ASP A 211 9.70 6.02 8.54
N ALA A 212 10.02 7.08 7.80
CA ALA A 212 11.18 7.14 6.94
C ALA A 212 12.18 8.08 7.61
N LYS A 213 13.48 7.78 7.55
CA LYS A 213 14.55 8.55 8.24
C LYS A 213 14.43 10.08 8.15
N VAL A 214 13.84 10.57 7.05
CA VAL A 214 13.69 11.99 6.71
C VAL A 214 12.27 12.53 6.91
N VAL A 215 11.25 11.67 7.02
CA VAL A 215 9.84 12.06 7.19
C VAL A 215 9.09 11.05 8.05
N LYS A 216 8.40 11.56 9.08
CA LYS A 216 7.40 10.81 9.82
C LYS A 216 6.02 11.28 9.40
N MET A 217 5.17 10.33 9.03
CA MET A 217 3.82 10.60 8.58
C MET A 217 2.85 9.70 9.37
N GLU A 218 1.76 10.29 9.83
CA GLU A 218 0.63 9.56 10.39
C GLU A 218 -0.57 9.70 9.44
N MET A 219 -1.21 8.58 9.18
CA MET A 219 -2.42 8.50 8.38
C MET A 219 -3.55 7.91 9.22
N ASN A 220 -4.71 8.54 9.14
CA ASN A 220 -5.92 8.05 9.80
C ASN A 220 -7.05 7.92 8.78
N VAL A 221 -7.57 6.71 8.59
CA VAL A 221 -8.68 6.43 7.69
C VAL A 221 -9.97 6.98 8.29
N THR A 222 -10.62 7.88 7.56
CA THR A 222 -11.86 8.53 7.98
C THR A 222 -13.10 7.84 7.42
N ASN A 223 -13.01 7.28 6.20
CA ASN A 223 -14.12 6.56 5.59
C ASN A 223 -13.62 5.47 4.62
N ILE A 224 -14.43 4.42 4.48
CA ILE A 224 -14.27 3.38 3.47
C ILE A 224 -15.63 3.07 2.85
N GLU A 225 -15.72 3.22 1.54
CA GLU A 225 -16.92 2.99 0.74
C GLU A 225 -16.63 1.90 -0.29
N PHE A 226 -17.58 1.00 -0.49
CA PHE A 226 -17.50 -0.08 -1.46
C PHE A 226 -18.48 0.16 -2.60
N ASP A 227 -18.17 -0.41 -3.76
CA ASP A 227 -19.06 -0.54 -4.92
C ASP A 227 -19.64 0.81 -5.38
N GLN A 228 -18.85 1.87 -5.21
CA GLN A 228 -19.16 3.19 -5.73
C GLN A 228 -18.99 3.19 -7.25
N LYS A 229 -19.87 3.91 -7.96
CA LYS A 229 -19.67 4.18 -9.38
C LYS A 229 -18.38 4.98 -9.55
N VAL A 230 -17.43 4.43 -10.30
CA VAL A 230 -16.15 5.07 -10.60
C VAL A 230 -16.13 5.43 -12.09
N ASP A 231 -15.78 6.67 -12.39
CA ASP A 231 -15.47 7.10 -13.75
C ASP A 231 -14.04 6.66 -14.07
N ASP A 232 -13.89 5.83 -15.11
CA ASP A 232 -12.60 5.27 -15.51
C ASP A 232 -11.59 6.34 -15.97
N THR A 233 -12.06 7.51 -16.39
CA THR A 233 -11.19 8.61 -16.85
C THR A 233 -10.29 9.16 -15.75
N ILE A 234 -10.65 8.98 -14.47
CA ILE A 234 -9.82 9.46 -13.35
C ILE A 234 -8.46 8.75 -13.29
N PHE A 235 -8.36 7.53 -13.83
CA PHE A 235 -7.12 6.75 -13.82
C PHE A 235 -6.21 7.10 -14.99
N GLU A 236 -6.74 7.76 -16.02
CA GLU A 236 -5.97 8.08 -17.21
C GLU A 236 -5.01 9.24 -16.95
N LYS A 237 -3.83 9.15 -17.58
CA LYS A 237 -2.85 10.23 -17.53
C LYS A 237 -3.48 11.47 -18.17
N PRO A 238 -3.52 12.62 -17.49
CA PRO A 238 -4.06 13.84 -18.08
C PRO A 238 -3.27 14.20 -19.34
N LYS A 239 -3.96 14.71 -20.35
CA LYS A 239 -3.32 15.43 -21.45
C LYS A 239 -2.72 16.72 -20.88
N GLU A 240 -1.55 17.12 -21.39
CA GLU A 240 -0.87 18.36 -20.98
C GLU A 240 -1.77 19.59 -21.12
#